data_AF-A0A948TQV2-F1
#
_entry.id   AF-A0A948TQV2-F1
#
_cell.length_a   1.000
_cell.length_b   1.000
_cell.length_c   1.000
_cell.angle_alpha   90.00
_cell.angle_beta   90.00
_cell.angle_gamma   90.00
#
_symmetry.space_group_name_H-M   'P 1'
#
loop_
_entity.id
_entity.type
_entity.pdbx_description
1 polymer ?
#
loop_
_entity_poly.entity_id
_entity_poly.type
_entity_poly.pdbx_seq_one_letter_code
_entity_poly.pdbx_strand_id
1 'polypeptide(L)'
;MPNLSVKDVPEAWAQALRERAARNHRSLQGELMALIQRAVESQAGSPSNDAATAEPDNNAPFVPMNPLATTQRQRTVVGLDRFGKPIIRQGWKTVEQVVAELRETPHDTKLCHALPRGVDIIREERDAR
;
A
#
# COMPACT_ATOMS: atom_id res chain seq x y z
N MET A 1 -0.71 19.76 -12.28
CA MET A 1 0.29 18.76 -11.84
C MET A 1 1.47 19.52 -11.26
N PRO A 2 1.81 19.36 -9.97
CA PRO A 2 2.97 20.04 -9.40
C PRO A 2 4.25 19.47 -10.02
N ASN A 3 5.10 20.35 -10.55
CA ASN A 3 6.39 19.99 -11.13
C ASN A 3 7.49 20.45 -10.16
N LEU A 4 8.37 19.53 -9.74
CA LEU A 4 9.53 19.81 -8.89
C LEU A 4 10.78 19.77 -9.77
N SER A 5 11.40 20.93 -9.94
CA SER A 5 12.70 21.06 -10.60
C SER A 5 13.75 21.41 -9.55
N VAL A 6 14.80 20.60 -9.46
CA VAL A 6 15.93 20.82 -8.55
C VAL A 6 17.05 21.46 -9.36
N LYS A 7 17.47 22.67 -8.98
CA LYS A 7 18.61 23.36 -9.58
C LYS A 7 19.89 23.02 -8.81
N ASP A 8 21.03 23.11 -9.50
CA ASP A 8 22.37 22.99 -8.92
C ASP A 8 22.66 21.65 -8.22
N VAL A 9 22.22 20.53 -8.83
CA VAL A 9 22.53 19.19 -8.33
C VAL A 9 24.00 18.86 -8.62
N PRO A 10 24.82 18.55 -7.60
CA PRO A 10 26.19 18.09 -7.82
C PRO A 10 26.23 16.81 -8.66
N GLU A 11 27.16 16.73 -9.61
CA GLU A 11 27.23 15.62 -10.56
C GLU A 11 27.43 14.26 -9.87
N ALA A 12 28.21 14.24 -8.78
CA ALA A 12 28.38 13.04 -7.94
C ALA A 12 27.04 12.50 -7.39
N TRP A 13 26.10 13.38 -7.04
CA TRP A 13 24.80 12.98 -6.51
C TRP A 13 23.88 12.49 -7.63
N ALA A 14 23.89 13.16 -8.78
CA ALA A 14 23.14 12.74 -9.95
C ALA A 14 23.57 11.34 -10.41
N GLN A 15 24.89 11.06 -10.39
CA GLN A 15 25.44 9.75 -10.76
C GLN A 15 25.06 8.66 -9.75
N ALA A 16 25.20 8.92 -8.45
CA ALA A 16 24.77 7.97 -7.41
C ALA A 16 23.26 7.66 -7.49
N LEU A 17 22.43 8.66 -7.82
CA LEU A 17 20.99 8.48 -8.00
C LEU A 17 20.68 7.62 -9.25
N ARG A 18 21.41 7.83 -10.35
CA ARG A 18 21.28 7.03 -11.59
C ARG A 18 21.68 5.58 -11.38
N GLU A 19 22.79 5.32 -10.69
CA GLU A 19 23.23 3.96 -10.35
C GLU A 19 22.23 3.23 -9.45
N ARG A 20 21.66 3.95 -8.48
CA ARG A 20 20.61 3.43 -7.62
C ARG A 20 19.33 3.12 -8.41
N ALA A 21 18.94 4.00 -9.33
CA ALA A 21 17.78 3.79 -10.20
C ALA A 21 17.97 2.55 -11.09
N ALA A 22 19.17 2.36 -11.66
CA ALA A 22 19.51 1.16 -12.42
C ALA A 22 19.41 -0.12 -11.57
N ARG A 23 19.92 -0.09 -10.33
CA ARG A 23 19.82 -1.22 -9.39
C ARG A 23 18.39 -1.56 -9.00
N ASN A 24 17.54 -0.55 -8.84
CA ASN A 24 16.14 -0.74 -8.47
C ASN A 24 15.21 -0.92 -9.68
N HIS A 25 15.76 -0.96 -10.91
CA HIS A 25 15.02 -1.03 -12.17
C HIS A 25 13.92 0.05 -12.29
N ARG A 26 14.23 1.27 -11.86
CA ARG A 26 13.32 2.42 -11.87
C ARG A 26 13.86 3.55 -12.74
N SER A 27 12.97 4.42 -13.22
CA SER A 27 13.39 5.69 -13.84
C SER A 27 14.01 6.62 -12.78
N LEU A 28 14.85 7.56 -13.22
CA LEU A 28 15.49 8.54 -12.32
C LEU A 28 14.46 9.33 -11.50
N GLN A 29 13.40 9.79 -12.17
CA GLN A 29 12.29 10.49 -11.52
C GLN A 29 11.54 9.58 -10.54
N GLY A 30 11.37 8.29 -10.87
CA GLY A 30 10.76 7.30 -9.98
C GLY A 30 11.58 7.05 -8.70
N GLU A 31 12.91 6.97 -8.80
CA GLU A 31 13.77 6.90 -7.62
C GLU A 31 13.70 8.16 -6.77
N LEU A 32 13.69 9.34 -7.39
CA LEU A 32 13.54 10.61 -6.66
C LEU A 32 12.23 10.64 -5.88
N MET A 33 11.11 10.25 -6.52
CA MET A 33 9.81 10.18 -5.86
C MET A 33 9.81 9.17 -4.71
N ALA A 34 10.44 8.00 -4.88
CA ALA A 34 10.56 6.99 -3.82
C ALA A 34 11.38 7.49 -2.62
N LEU A 35 12.45 8.24 -2.87
CA LEU A 35 13.24 8.87 -1.80
C LEU A 35 12.45 9.93 -1.05
N ILE A 36 11.73 10.79 -1.77
CA ILE A 36 10.87 11.81 -1.17
C ILE A 36 9.78 11.16 -0.31
N GLN A 37 9.10 10.13 -0.84
CA GLN A 37 8.07 9.40 -0.11
C GLN A 37 8.63 8.83 1.21
N ARG A 38 9.78 8.14 1.16
CA ARG A 38 10.42 7.57 2.34
C ARG A 38 10.80 8.66 3.37
N ALA A 39 11.31 9.80 2.91
CA ALA A 39 11.69 10.90 3.81
C ALA A 39 10.47 11.49 4.53
N VAL A 40 9.35 11.68 3.82
CA VAL A 40 8.09 12.17 4.41
C VAL A 40 7.49 11.16 5.40
N GLU A 41 7.48 9.87 5.04
CA GLU A 41 6.99 8.81 5.94
C GLU A 41 7.87 8.66 7.19
N SER A 42 9.19 8.80 7.06
CA SER A 42 10.12 8.74 8.20
C SER A 42 9.91 9.91 9.17
N GLN A 43 9.50 11.08 8.67
CA GLN A 43 9.26 12.27 9.48
C GLN A 43 7.88 12.22 10.18
N ALA A 44 6.89 11.57 9.56
CA ALA A 44 5.56 11.35 10.16
C ALA A 44 5.55 10.25 11.25
N GLY A 45 6.56 9.38 11.29
CA GLY A 45 6.67 8.26 12.22
C GLY A 45 7.51 8.51 13.47
N SER A 46 7.83 9.77 13.82
CA SER A 46 8.55 10.09 15.06
C SER A 46 7.60 10.54 16.17
N PRO A 47 7.03 9.64 17.00
CA PRO A 47 6.58 10.02 18.33
C PRO A 47 7.80 10.07 19.28
N SER A 48 8.06 11.27 19.78
CA SER A 48 8.47 11.53 21.16
C SER A 48 9.88 11.09 21.58
N ASN A 49 10.81 12.05 21.54
CA ASN A 49 11.99 12.04 22.42
C ASN A 49 11.84 13.00 23.63
N ASP A 50 10.61 13.43 23.93
CA ASP A 50 10.26 14.26 25.08
C ASP A 50 9.06 13.63 25.80
N ALA A 51 9.31 12.73 26.76
CA ALA A 51 8.43 12.44 27.89
C ALA A 51 9.08 11.36 28.78
N ALA A 52 10.23 11.70 29.36
CA ALA A 52 10.57 11.15 30.67
C ALA A 52 9.67 11.85 31.71
N THR A 53 9.11 11.07 32.63
CA THR A 53 8.40 11.50 33.86
C THR A 53 6.88 11.74 33.75
N ALA A 54 6.08 10.67 33.95
CA ALA A 54 4.82 10.73 34.71
C ALA A 54 4.37 9.30 35.04
N GLU A 55 4.07 9.07 36.32
CA GLU A 55 3.83 7.76 36.95
C GLU A 55 2.48 7.10 36.59
N PRO A 56 2.33 5.77 36.76
CA PRO A 56 1.07 5.08 36.50
C PRO A 56 0.17 5.06 37.75
N ASP A 57 -0.96 5.76 37.68
CA ASP A 57 -2.02 5.69 38.69
C ASP A 57 -2.95 4.49 38.42
N ASN A 58 -3.19 3.70 39.47
CA ASN A 58 -3.49 2.26 39.38
C ASN A 58 -4.97 1.94 39.68
N ASN A 59 -5.91 2.72 39.13
CA ASN A 59 -7.33 2.54 39.45
C ASN A 59 -8.30 2.87 38.31
N ALA A 60 -8.42 1.96 37.34
CA ALA A 60 -9.57 1.88 36.46
C ALA A 60 -10.03 0.41 36.33
N PRO A 61 -11.34 0.11 36.50
CA PRO A 61 -11.82 -1.26 36.41
C PRO A 61 -11.65 -1.81 34.99
N PHE A 62 -10.96 -2.94 34.91
CA PHE A 62 -10.80 -3.74 33.69
C PHE A 62 -12.17 -4.20 33.19
N VAL A 63 -12.69 -3.52 32.17
CA VAL A 63 -13.83 -3.99 31.38
C VAL A 63 -13.25 -4.87 30.27
N PRO A 64 -13.50 -6.20 30.24
CA PRO A 64 -13.13 -7.00 29.09
C PRO A 64 -14.10 -6.69 27.93
N MET A 65 -13.82 -5.61 27.21
CA MET A 65 -14.48 -5.32 25.94
C MET A 65 -13.93 -6.32 24.92
N ASN A 66 -14.76 -7.28 24.52
CA ASN A 66 -14.47 -8.29 23.51
C ASN A 66 -13.96 -7.60 22.21
N PRO A 67 -12.69 -7.75 21.80
CA PRO A 67 -12.09 -6.93 20.74
C PRO A 67 -12.57 -7.28 19.31
N LEU A 68 -13.49 -8.24 19.15
CA LEU A 68 -13.90 -8.75 17.84
C LEU A 68 -15.09 -8.02 17.22
N ALA A 69 -15.72 -7.06 17.91
CA ALA A 69 -17.01 -6.49 17.46
C ALA A 69 -16.96 -5.05 16.93
N THR A 70 -15.81 -4.39 16.82
CA THR A 70 -15.77 -3.00 16.29
C THR A 70 -14.52 -2.73 15.46
N THR A 71 -14.30 -3.51 14.40
CA THR A 71 -13.59 -2.97 13.23
C THR A 71 -14.63 -2.50 12.22
N GLN A 72 -15.38 -1.48 12.63
CA GLN A 72 -16.30 -0.80 11.72
C GLN A 72 -15.46 -0.23 10.59
N ARG A 73 -15.73 -0.69 9.36
CA ARG A 73 -15.03 -0.32 8.12
C ARG A 73 -15.08 1.21 7.93
N GLN A 74 -14.15 1.94 8.55
CA GLN A 74 -13.99 3.37 8.32
C GLN A 74 -13.36 3.54 6.95
N ARG A 75 -14.24 3.77 5.97
CA ARG A 75 -13.91 4.06 4.59
C ARG A 75 -13.60 5.55 4.49
N THR A 76 -12.33 5.92 4.55
CA THR A 76 -11.95 7.33 4.39
C THR A 76 -11.85 7.64 2.90
N VAL A 77 -12.67 8.58 2.42
CA VAL A 77 -12.55 9.12 1.07
C VAL A 77 -11.32 10.02 1.05
N VAL A 78 -10.32 9.67 0.24
CA VAL A 78 -9.03 10.35 0.14
C VAL A 78 -8.97 11.31 -1.04
N GLY A 79 -9.90 11.20 -1.98
CA GLY A 79 -10.03 12.13 -3.09
C GLY A 79 -11.14 11.73 -4.03
N LEU A 80 -11.21 12.42 -5.17
CA LEU A 80 -12.07 12.09 -6.29
C LEU A 80 -11.17 11.80 -7.50
N ASP A 81 -11.47 10.73 -8.23
CA ASP A 81 -10.82 10.41 -9.50
C ASP A 81 -11.21 11.43 -10.59
N ARG A 82 -10.53 11.44 -11.74
CA ARG A 82 -10.80 12.32 -12.88
C ARG A 82 -12.23 12.22 -13.43
N PHE A 83 -12.93 11.13 -13.11
CA PHE A 83 -14.32 10.87 -13.46
C PHE A 83 -15.31 11.19 -12.33
N GLY A 84 -14.86 11.90 -11.28
CA GLY A 84 -15.70 12.33 -10.14
C GLY A 84 -16.05 11.22 -9.16
N LYS A 85 -15.41 10.05 -9.23
CA LYS A 85 -15.67 8.91 -8.33
C LYS A 85 -14.80 9.00 -7.08
N PRO A 86 -15.31 8.73 -5.86
CA PRO A 86 -14.50 8.81 -4.65
C PRO A 86 -13.41 7.75 -4.62
N ILE A 87 -12.16 8.17 -4.40
CA ILE A 87 -11.01 7.31 -4.13
C ILE A 87 -11.04 6.98 -2.65
N ILE A 88 -11.38 5.74 -2.32
CA ILE A 88 -11.58 5.32 -0.95
C ILE A 88 -10.34 4.55 -0.47
N ARG A 89 -9.68 5.03 0.60
CA ARG A 89 -8.71 4.21 1.33
C ARG A 89 -9.48 3.38 2.35
N GLN A 90 -9.54 2.07 2.12
CA GLN A 90 -9.90 1.13 3.18
C GLN A 90 -8.68 0.99 4.07
N GLY A 91 -8.88 1.01 5.39
CA GLY A 91 -7.81 0.79 6.37
C GLY A 91 -6.94 -0.43 6.04
N TRP A 92 -5.76 -0.48 6.65
CA TRP A 92 -4.85 -1.62 6.60
C TRP A 92 -5.57 -2.89 7.08
N LYS A 93 -5.88 -3.80 6.14
CA LYS A 93 -6.26 -5.18 6.49
C LYS A 93 -4.99 -5.99 6.62
N THR A 94 -4.89 -6.79 7.68
CA THR A 94 -3.81 -7.78 7.77
C THR A 94 -4.01 -8.87 6.72
N VAL A 95 -2.92 -9.53 6.31
CA VAL A 95 -2.98 -10.64 5.35
C VAL A 95 -3.94 -11.73 5.83
N GLU A 96 -3.95 -12.01 7.14
CA GLU A 96 -4.85 -12.98 7.76
C GLU A 96 -6.32 -12.59 7.65
N GLN A 97 -6.64 -11.31 7.85
CA GLN A 97 -8.00 -10.79 7.74
C GLN A 97 -8.51 -10.86 6.28
N VAL A 98 -7.61 -10.62 5.31
CA VAL A 98 -7.92 -10.81 3.88
C VAL A 98 -8.18 -12.28 3.57
N VAL A 99 -7.37 -13.20 4.10
CA VAL A 99 -7.57 -14.64 3.90
C VAL A 99 -8.87 -15.13 4.54
N ALA A 100 -9.22 -14.65 5.73
CA ALA A 100 -10.49 -14.97 6.40
C ALA A 100 -11.69 -14.49 5.58
N GLU A 101 -11.66 -13.25 5.08
CA GLU A 101 -12.72 -12.68 4.24
C GLU A 101 -12.86 -13.44 2.91
N LEU A 102 -11.74 -13.85 2.28
CA LEU A 102 -11.77 -14.67 1.06
C LEU A 102 -12.32 -16.09 1.30
N ARG A 103 -12.17 -16.63 2.52
CA ARG A 103 -12.78 -17.90 2.92
C ARG A 103 -14.27 -17.77 3.19
N GLU A 104 -14.70 -16.66 3.79
CA GLU A 104 -16.12 -16.38 4.09
C GLU A 104 -16.91 -15.95 2.87
N THR A 105 -16.29 -15.17 1.98
CA THR A 105 -16.85 -14.75 0.69
C THR A 105 -15.99 -15.36 -0.42
N PRO A 106 -16.13 -16.68 -0.67
CA PRO A 106 -15.47 -17.29 -1.81
C PRO A 106 -15.93 -16.53 -3.05
N HIS A 107 -14.98 -15.94 -3.78
CA HIS A 107 -15.29 -15.37 -5.08
C HIS A 107 -15.92 -16.47 -5.92
N ASP A 108 -16.85 -16.08 -6.80
CA ASP A 108 -17.65 -17.01 -7.58
C ASP A 108 -16.73 -17.87 -8.46
N THR A 109 -16.32 -19.02 -7.90
CA THR A 109 -15.38 -19.98 -8.48
C THR A 109 -15.89 -20.50 -9.82
N LYS A 110 -17.20 -20.37 -10.05
CA LYS A 110 -17.87 -20.63 -11.32
C LYS A 110 -17.28 -19.82 -12.47
N LEU A 111 -16.88 -18.56 -12.26
CA LEU A 111 -16.26 -17.74 -13.31
C LEU A 111 -14.82 -18.18 -13.63
N CYS A 112 -14.07 -18.65 -12.63
CA CYS A 112 -12.69 -19.07 -12.80
C CYS A 112 -12.55 -20.41 -13.55
N HIS A 113 -13.57 -21.28 -13.47
CA HIS A 113 -13.59 -22.58 -14.12
C HIS A 113 -14.40 -22.62 -15.43
N ALA A 114 -15.24 -21.61 -15.70
CA ALA A 114 -16.03 -21.53 -16.93
C ALA A 114 -15.22 -21.12 -18.17
N LEU A 115 -14.02 -20.55 -17.98
CA LEU A 115 -13.16 -20.10 -19.07
C LEU A 115 -12.03 -21.12 -19.30
N PRO A 116 -11.68 -21.42 -20.56
CA PRO A 116 -10.52 -22.25 -20.87
C PRO A 116 -9.25 -21.60 -20.31
N ARG A 117 -8.32 -22.42 -19.81
CA ARG A 117 -7.05 -21.90 -19.32
C ARG A 117 -6.26 -21.37 -20.51
N GLY A 118 -5.43 -20.36 -20.30
CA GLY A 118 -4.58 -19.80 -21.37
C GLY A 118 -3.70 -20.87 -22.05
N VAL A 119 -3.29 -21.90 -21.33
CA VAL A 119 -2.54 -23.04 -21.88
C VAL A 119 -3.37 -23.85 -22.88
N ASP A 120 -4.66 -24.04 -22.60
CA ASP A 120 -5.55 -24.83 -23.46
C ASP A 120 -5.81 -24.10 -24.78
N ILE A 121 -5.99 -22.77 -24.71
CA ILE A 121 -6.12 -21.88 -25.88
C ILE A 121 -4.89 -22.01 -26.80
N ILE A 122 -3.68 -21.98 -26.23
CA ILE A 122 -2.43 -22.07 -27.01
C ILE A 122 -2.27 -23.44 -27.67
N ARG A 123 -2.68 -24.52 -27.00
CA ARG A 123 -2.63 -25.88 -27.57
C ARG A 123 -3.60 -26.02 -28.74
N GLU A 124 -4.83 -25.56 -28.56
CA GLU A 124 -5.86 -25.59 -29.60
C GLU A 124 -5.43 -24.81 -30.85
N GLU A 125 -4.86 -23.61 -30.69
CA GLU A 125 -4.34 -22.81 -31.82
C GLU A 125 -3.17 -23.49 -32.53
N ARG A 126 -2.27 -24.15 -31.79
CA ARG A 126 -1.13 -24.88 -32.38
C ARG A 126 -1.60 -26.10 -33.17
N ASP A 127 -2.54 -26.85 -32.63
CA ASP A 127 -3.02 -28.10 -33.23
C ASP A 127 -3.97 -27.83 -34.43
N ALA A 128 -4.45 -26.59 -34.60
CA ALA A 128 -5.25 -26.13 -35.74
C ALA A 128 -4.44 -25.61 -36.95
N ARG A 129 -3.10 -25.53 -36.83
CA ARG A 129 -2.18 -25.07 -37.90
C ARG A 129 -1.54 -26.25 -38.62
#